data_AF-A0A1F7SMV8-F1
#
_entry.id   AF-A0A1F7SMV8-F1
#
_cell.length_a   1.000
_cell.length_b   1.000
_cell.length_c   1.000
_cell.angle_alpha   90.00
_cell.angle_beta   90.00
_cell.angle_gamma   90.00
#
_symmetry.space_group_name_H-M   'P 1'
#
loop_
_entity.id
_entity.type
_entity.pdbx_description
1 polymer ?
#
loop_
_entity_poly.entity_id
_entity_poly.type
_entity_poly.pdbx_seq_one_letter_code
_entity_poly.pdbx_strand_id
1 'polypeptide(L)' 'MLGLRMIEGIDTRKFYSIHGVAIEDKYGEEIKELKKDKLLELKNGKLRLTHKGILFSNEVFLKFMV' A
#
# COMPACT_ATOMS: atom_id res chain seq x y z
N MET A 1 -13.54 0.10 0.81
CA MET A 1 -12.49 -0.73 1.45
C MET A 1 -11.15 -0.49 0.75
N LEU A 2 -10.17 0.07 1.45
CA LEU A 2 -8.79 0.23 0.94
C LEU A 2 -8.05 -1.12 0.92
N GLY A 3 -8.47 -2.04 1.79
CA GLY A 3 -7.79 -3.31 1.99
C GLY A 3 -7.87 -4.32 0.86
N LEU A 4 -9.04 -4.51 0.25
CA LEU A 4 -9.13 -5.31 -0.98
C LEU A 4 -8.24 -4.73 -2.09
N ARG A 5 -8.21 -3.39 -2.23
CA ARG A 5 -7.38 -2.71 -3.22
C ARG A 5 -5.86 -2.91 -2.99
N MET A 6 -5.42 -3.09 -1.74
CA MET A 6 -4.03 -3.42 -1.44
C MET A 6 -3.69 -4.91 -1.67
N ILE A 7 -4.66 -5.81 -1.50
CA ILE A 7 -4.50 -7.24 -1.84
C ILE A 7 -4.39 -7.42 -3.36
N GLU A 8 -5.28 -6.78 -4.12
CA GLU A 8 -5.22 -6.78 -5.59
C GLU A 8 -4.04 -5.96 -6.15
N GLY A 9 -3.52 -5.05 -5.32
CA GLY A 9 -2.42 -4.16 -5.63
C GLY A 9 -2.88 -2.82 -6.21
N ILE A 10 -2.35 -1.75 -5.63
CA ILE A 10 -2.61 -0.38 -6.06
C ILE A 10 -1.60 0.00 -7.14
N ASP A 11 -2.09 0.23 -8.36
CA ASP A 11 -1.27 0.81 -9.42
C ASP A 11 -1.00 2.28 -9.11
N THR A 12 0.27 2.63 -8.93
CA THR A 12 0.67 3.98 -8.49
C THR A 12 0.33 5.04 -9.52
N ARG A 13 0.42 4.71 -10.82
CA ARG A 13 0.07 5.62 -11.92
C ARG A 13 -1.42 5.83 -12.01
N LYS A 14 -2.20 4.74 -11.90
CA LYS A 14 -3.67 4.83 -11.88
C LYS A 14 -4.15 5.62 -10.67
N PHE A 15 -3.53 5.41 -9.50
CA PHE A 15 -3.84 6.18 -8.29
C PHE A 15 -3.61 7.67 -8.49
N TYR A 16 -2.45 8.05 -9.06
CA TYR A 16 -2.15 9.44 -9.38
C TYR A 16 -3.16 10.05 -10.36
N SER A 17 -3.52 9.35 -11.44
CA SER A 17 -4.53 9.86 -12.39
C SER A 17 -5.92 10.07 -11.77
N ILE A 18 -6.28 9.30 -10.74
CA ILE A 18 -7.59 9.41 -10.09
C ILE A 18 -7.59 10.48 -8.99
N HIS A 19 -6.50 10.57 -8.22
CA HIS A 19 -6.44 11.40 -7.02
C HIS A 19 -5.62 12.69 -7.19
N GLY A 20 -4.88 12.84 -8.28
CA GLY A 20 -4.00 13.98 -8.54
C GLY A 20 -2.77 14.08 -7.64
N VAL A 21 -2.55 13.08 -6.76
CA VAL A 21 -1.43 13.01 -5.82
C VAL A 21 -0.82 11.62 -5.87
N ALA A 22 0.50 11.52 -5.70
CA ALA A 22 1.14 10.21 -5.66
C ALA A 22 0.81 9.53 -4.33
N ILE A 23 0.64 8.21 -4.37
CA ILE A 23 0.42 7.44 -3.14
C ILE A 23 1.62 7.54 -2.19
N GLU A 24 2.81 7.74 -2.74
CA GLU A 24 4.06 7.94 -2.00
C GLU A 24 4.13 9.31 -1.32
N ASP A 25 3.52 10.36 -1.88
CA ASP A 25 3.42 11.67 -1.22
C ASP A 25 2.43 11.63 -0.06
N LYS A 26 1.33 10.88 -0.23
CA LYS A 26 0.26 10.83 0.78
C LYS A 26 0.54 9.84 1.92
N TYR A 27 1.18 8.71 1.62
CA TYR A 27 1.38 7.61 2.56
C TYR A 27 2.85 7.14 2.61
N GLY A 28 3.79 8.03 2.28
CA GLY A 28 5.20 7.67 2.09
C GLY A 28 5.85 7.05 3.32
N GLU A 29 5.56 7.58 4.51
CA GLU A 29 6.12 7.09 5.77
C GLU A 29 5.59 5.68 6.10
N GLU A 30 4.27 5.48 6.07
CA GLU A 30 3.66 4.18 6.28
C GLU A 30 4.13 3.15 5.25
N ILE A 31 4.18 3.50 3.96
CA ILE A 31 4.68 2.62 2.90
C ILE A 31 6.12 2.21 3.17
N LYS A 32 6.95 3.15 3.64
CA LYS A 32 8.36 2.89 3.95
C LYS A 32 8.52 1.95 5.14
N GLU A 33 7.78 2.17 6.23
CA GLU A 33 7.76 1.24 7.38
C GLU A 33 7.28 -0.16 6.97
N LEU A 34 6.16 -0.23 6.26
CA LEU A 34 5.59 -1.50 5.84
C LEU A 34 6.46 -2.25 4.81
N LYS A 35 7.19 -1.53 3.95
CA LYS A 35 8.23 -2.14 3.10
C LYS A 35 9.40 -2.65 3.92
N LYS A 36 9.85 -1.88 4.93
CA LYS A 36 10.93 -2.28 5.85
C LYS A 36 10.58 -3.59 6.57
N ASP A 37 9.32 -3.74 6.99
CA ASP A 37 8.81 -4.94 7.68
C ASP A 37 8.46 -6.10 6.74
N LYS A 38 8.68 -5.90 5.42
CA LYS A 38 8.37 -6.84 4.33
C LYS A 38 6.88 -7.18 4.23
N LEU A 39 6.01 -6.25 4.62
CA LEU A 39 4.56 -6.37 4.54
C LEU A 39 4.02 -5.82 3.21
N LEU A 40 4.70 -4.83 2.61
CA LEU A 40 4.41 -4.32 1.28
C LEU A 40 5.56 -4.60 0.30
N GLU A 41 5.19 -4.84 -0.96
CA GLU A 41 6.11 -4.90 -2.09
C GLU A 41 5.63 -3.97 -3.22
N LEU A 42 6.59 -3.40 -3.95
CA LEU A 42 6.32 -2.70 -5.20
C LEU A 42 6.77 -3.62 -6.34
N LYS A 43 5.82 -4.15 -7.11
CA LYS A 43 6.10 -5.02 -8.26
C LYS A 43 5.32 -4.56 -9.48
N ASN A 44 6.02 -4.40 -10.61
CA ASN A 44 5.44 -3.94 -11.87
C ASN A 44 4.66 -2.61 -11.75
N GLY A 45 5.14 -1.69 -10.90
CA GLY A 45 4.46 -0.42 -10.64
C GLY A 45 3.17 -0.53 -9.80
N LYS A 46 2.91 -1.70 -9.21
CA LYS A 46 1.79 -1.91 -8.28
C LYS A 46 2.33 -2.14 -6.86
N LEU A 47 1.80 -1.37 -5.93
CA LEU A 47 2.05 -1.53 -4.50
C LEU A 47 1.03 -2.52 -3.93
N ARG A 48 1.50 -3.62 -3.36
CA ARG A 48 0.62 -4.70 -2.87
C ARG A 48 1.14 -5.33 -1.58
N LEU A 49 0.24 -5.99 -0.86
CA LEU A 49 0.62 -6.80 0.29
C LEU A 49 1.43 -8.01 -0.15
N THR A 50 2.49 -8.31 0.60
CA THR A 50 3.20 -9.60 0.49
C THR A 50 2.37 -10.69 1.15
N HIS A 51 2.77 -11.95 1.00
CA HIS A 51 2.14 -13.05 1.75
C HIS A 51 2.15 -12.80 3.26
N LYS A 52 3.25 -12.24 3.78
CA LYS A 52 3.35 -11.81 5.19
C LYS A 52 2.41 -10.64 5.47
N GLY A 53 2.36 -9.63 4.59
CA GLY A 53 1.44 -8.50 4.70
C GLY A 53 -0.04 -8.88 4.75
N ILE A 54 -0.43 -9.95 4.05
CA ILE A 54 -1.82 -10.47 4.08
C ILE A 54 -2.15 -11.02 5.48
N LEU A 55 -1.24 -11.76 6.10
CA LEU A 55 -1.41 -12.30 7.46
C LEU A 55 -1.52 -11.20 8.51
N PHE A 56 -0.81 -10.08 8.32
CA PHE A 56 -0.85 -8.90 9.20
C PHE A 56 -1.76 -7.78 8.67
N SER A 57 -2.63 -8.09 7.70
CA SER A 57 -3.37 -7.07 6.96
C SER A 57 -4.18 -6.14 7.88
N ASN A 58 -4.76 -6.69 8.95
CA ASN A 58 -5.45 -5.92 9.99
C ASN A 58 -4.57 -4.84 10.65
N GLU A 59 -3.31 -5.15 10.97
CA GLU A 59 -2.36 -4.19 11.56
C GLU A 59 -1.86 -3.18 10.54
N VAL A 60 -1.64 -3.63 9.30
CA VAL A 60 -1.29 -2.75 8.18
C VAL A 60 -2.40 -1.72 7.93
N PHE A 61 -3.68 -2.13 8.01
CA PHE A 61 -4.80 -1.21 7.82
C PHE A 61 -4.89 -0.11 8.86
N LEU A 62 -4.57 -0.40 10.12
CA LEU A 62 -4.58 0.61 11.18
C LEU A 62 -3.62 1.77 10.89
N LYS A 63 -2.48 1.49 10.24
CA LYS A 63 -1.52 2.53 9.85
C LYS A 63 -2.06 3.47 8.77
N PHE A 64 -2.98 3.03 7.91
CA PHE A 64 -3.58 3.85 6.84
C PHE A 64 -4.91 4.54 7.22
N MET A 65 -5.39 4.36 8.46
CA MET A 65 -6.64 4.98 8.95
C MET A 65 -6.42 6.31 9.70
N VAL A 66 -5.16 6.72 9.91
CA VAL A 66 -4.79 7.99 10.56
C VAL A 66 -4.77 9.14 9.55
#